data_AF-A0A7S1KM35-F1
#
_entry.id   AF-A0A7S1KM35-F1
#
_cell.length_a   1.000
_cell.length_b   1.000
_cell.length_c   1.000
_cell.angle_alpha   90.00
_cell.angle_beta   90.00
_cell.angle_gamma   90.00
#
_symmetry.space_group_name_H-M   'P 1'
#
loop_
_entity.id
_entity.type
_entity.pdbx_description
1 polymer ?
#
loop_
_entity_poly.entity_id
_entity_poly.type
_entity_poly.pdbx_seq_one_letter_code
_entity_poly.pdbx_strand_id
1 'polypeptide(L)'
;SFSVELWNNGLCVINSGLDGIPVDTQHSVAHKLIQLASKAKPRLETVVVPLGGHEGPFRIRKYNILASERDSDMEGCPEHLLETSIKENGVVLHLNLGTVWYSKRLEQERQRIADQIVKECARGVVLDRANSEDNKEPLCDTKERILCLFCGIGP
;
A
#
# COMPACT_ATOMS: atom_id res chain seq x y z
N SER A 1 -8.78 6.90 19.39
CA SER A 1 -8.43 7.61 18.15
C SER A 1 -8.68 6.68 16.97
N PHE A 2 -9.21 7.20 15.86
CA PHE A 2 -9.41 6.41 14.64
C PHE A 2 -8.11 6.42 13.82
N SER A 3 -7.69 5.26 13.34
CA SER A 3 -6.61 5.15 12.35
C SER A 3 -7.21 4.71 11.02
N VAL A 4 -7.11 5.57 10.01
CA VAL A 4 -7.71 5.35 8.69
C VAL A 4 -6.62 5.47 7.63
N GLU A 5 -6.60 4.52 6.70
CA GLU A 5 -5.71 4.56 5.54
C GLU A 5 -6.55 4.64 4.26
N LEU A 6 -6.36 5.71 3.49
CA LEU A 6 -6.99 5.91 2.18
C LEU A 6 -6.04 5.49 1.06
N TRP A 7 -6.56 4.70 0.15
CA TRP A 7 -5.82 4.08 -0.95
C TRP A 7 -6.37 4.59 -2.30
N ASN A 8 -5.51 4.60 -3.33
CA ASN A 8 -5.75 5.41 -4.53
C ASN A 8 -6.91 4.94 -5.42
N ASN A 9 -7.37 3.70 -5.30
CA ASN A 9 -8.54 3.19 -6.03
C ASN A 9 -9.77 3.02 -5.14
N GLY A 10 -9.94 3.92 -4.17
CA GLY A 10 -11.17 3.98 -3.41
C GLY A 10 -11.33 2.89 -2.35
N LEU A 11 -10.22 2.32 -1.87
CA LEU A 11 -10.25 1.43 -0.70
C LEU A 11 -9.87 2.23 0.55
N CYS A 12 -10.67 2.10 1.60
CA CYS A 12 -10.41 2.67 2.92
C CYS A 12 -10.28 1.55 3.93
N VAL A 13 -9.16 1.53 4.66
CA VAL A 13 -8.93 0.59 5.75
C VAL A 13 -9.03 1.33 7.08
N ILE A 14 -10.00 0.95 7.91
CA ILE A 14 -10.14 1.45 9.28
C ILE A 14 -9.37 0.51 10.20
N ASN A 15 -8.16 0.89 10.61
CA ASN A 15 -7.25 0.04 11.37
C ASN A 15 -7.58 -0.07 12.87
N SER A 16 -8.25 0.93 13.44
CA SER A 16 -8.58 0.97 14.87
C SER A 16 -9.70 1.97 15.16
N GLY A 17 -10.38 1.79 16.30
CA GLY A 17 -11.36 2.74 16.83
C GLY A 17 -12.83 2.36 16.62
N LEU A 18 -13.10 1.15 16.09
CA LEU A 18 -14.47 0.61 15.99
C LEU A 18 -14.81 -0.39 17.11
N ASP A 19 -13.88 -0.66 18.01
CA ASP A 19 -14.07 -1.61 19.11
C ASP A 19 -15.21 -1.14 20.04
N GLY A 20 -16.16 -2.05 20.31
CA GLY A 20 -17.33 -1.76 21.14
C GLY A 20 -18.46 -0.98 20.44
N ILE A 21 -18.29 -0.59 19.17
CA ILE A 21 -19.36 0.00 18.38
C ILE A 21 -20.25 -1.12 17.81
N PRO A 22 -21.59 -1.04 17.94
CA PRO A 22 -22.50 -2.01 17.33
C PRO A 22 -22.26 -2.14 15.82
N VAL A 23 -22.29 -3.36 15.30
CA VAL A 23 -21.99 -3.66 13.90
C VAL A 23 -22.83 -2.80 12.94
N ASP A 24 -24.14 -2.68 13.18
CA ASP A 24 -25.04 -1.84 12.38
C ASP A 24 -24.62 -0.37 12.33
N THR A 25 -24.07 0.14 13.43
CA THR A 25 -23.54 1.50 13.50
C THR A 25 -22.24 1.63 12.70
N GLN A 26 -21.38 0.61 12.71
CA GLN A 26 -20.17 0.59 11.88
C GLN A 26 -20.51 0.62 10.39
N HIS A 27 -21.48 -0.19 9.95
CA HIS A 27 -21.98 -0.17 8.58
C HIS A 27 -22.58 1.19 8.21
N SER A 28 -23.42 1.77 9.07
CA SER A 28 -24.01 3.10 8.83
C SER A 28 -22.94 4.19 8.67
N VAL A 29 -21.92 4.19 9.52
CA VAL A 29 -20.79 5.12 9.43
C VAL A 29 -19.99 4.89 8.14
N ALA A 30 -19.71 3.64 7.77
CA ALA A 30 -18.99 3.31 6.55
C ALA A 30 -19.74 3.78 5.28
N HIS A 31 -21.05 3.56 5.20
CA HIS A 31 -21.88 4.09 4.10
C HIS A 31 -21.84 5.61 4.03
N LYS A 32 -21.92 6.29 5.18
CA LYS A 32 -21.83 7.75 5.23
C LYS A 32 -20.45 8.27 4.82
N LEU A 33 -19.39 7.55 5.18
CA LEU A 33 -18.02 7.87 4.74
C LEU A 33 -17.88 7.79 3.23
N ILE A 34 -18.37 6.71 2.60
CA ILE A 34 -18.43 6.57 1.15
C ILE A 34 -19.21 7.74 0.52
N GLN A 35 -20.40 8.04 1.01
CA GLN A 35 -21.22 9.14 0.48
C GLN A 35 -20.51 10.50 0.57
N LEU A 36 -19.84 10.79 1.68
CA LEU A 36 -19.08 12.04 1.86
C LEU A 36 -17.84 12.08 0.96
N ALA A 37 -17.17 10.95 0.78
CA ALA A 37 -15.97 10.83 -0.03
C ALA A 37 -16.26 10.56 -1.53
N SER A 38 -17.52 10.37 -1.93
CA SER A 38 -17.94 10.15 -3.32
C SER A 38 -17.53 11.28 -4.27
N LYS A 39 -17.38 12.50 -3.73
CA LYS A 39 -16.94 13.69 -4.46
C LYS A 39 -15.43 13.94 -4.37
N ALA A 40 -14.70 13.15 -3.59
CA ALA A 40 -13.25 13.27 -3.44
C ALA A 40 -12.51 12.57 -4.58
N LYS A 41 -11.26 12.99 -4.83
CA LYS A 41 -10.32 12.28 -5.71
C LYS A 41 -9.13 11.82 -4.86
N PRO A 42 -8.89 10.51 -4.73
CA PRO A 42 -9.61 9.38 -5.34
C PRO A 42 -11.01 9.15 -4.72
N ARG A 43 -11.96 8.67 -5.55
CA ARG A 43 -13.33 8.34 -5.12
C ARG A 43 -13.27 7.15 -4.19
N LEU A 44 -13.88 7.25 -3.01
CA LEU A 44 -13.97 6.13 -2.08
C LEU A 44 -15.11 5.18 -2.48
N GLU A 45 -14.81 3.90 -2.63
CA GLU A 45 -15.72 2.89 -3.13
C GLU A 45 -15.95 1.76 -2.13
N THR A 46 -14.93 1.35 -1.36
CA THR A 46 -15.01 0.25 -0.41
C THR A 46 -14.37 0.64 0.92
N VAL A 47 -15.05 0.33 2.02
CA VAL A 47 -14.55 0.53 3.38
C VAL A 47 -14.46 -0.82 4.07
N VAL A 48 -13.27 -1.12 4.60
CA VAL A 48 -12.99 -2.39 5.28
C VAL A 48 -12.40 -2.16 6.66
N VAL A 49 -12.60 -3.14 7.53
CA VAL A 49 -11.99 -3.23 8.85
C VAL A 49 -11.27 -4.58 8.97
N PRO A 50 -10.04 -4.63 9.50
CA PRO A 50 -9.34 -5.89 9.68
C PRO A 50 -9.95 -6.73 10.81
N LEU A 51 -10.07 -8.04 10.58
CA LEU A 51 -10.54 -9.04 11.54
C LEU A 51 -9.36 -9.64 12.32
N GLY A 52 -8.61 -8.79 13.03
CA GLY A 52 -7.47 -9.21 13.85
C GLY A 52 -6.10 -8.97 13.21
N GLY A 53 -5.15 -9.87 13.52
CA GLY A 53 -3.75 -9.77 13.11
C GLY A 53 -3.44 -10.39 11.75
N HIS A 54 -2.15 -10.39 11.40
CA HIS A 54 -1.64 -11.14 10.25
C HIS A 54 -1.53 -12.63 10.61
N GLU A 55 -1.96 -13.50 9.70
CA GLU A 55 -1.99 -14.94 9.89
C GLU A 55 -1.16 -15.68 8.83
N GLY A 56 -0.67 -16.87 9.20
CA GLY A 56 -0.01 -17.80 8.28
C GLY A 56 1.36 -17.35 7.75
N PRO A 57 1.97 -18.18 6.89
CA PRO A 57 3.32 -17.91 6.35
C PRO A 57 3.37 -16.71 5.41
N PHE A 58 2.23 -16.38 4.79
CA PHE A 58 2.11 -15.24 3.86
C PHE A 58 1.72 -13.93 4.55
N ARG A 59 1.55 -13.95 5.89
CA ARG A 59 1.16 -12.79 6.70
C ARG A 59 -0.11 -12.09 6.19
N ILE A 60 -1.04 -12.86 5.65
CA ILE A 60 -2.32 -12.35 5.13
C ILE A 60 -3.18 -11.87 6.29
N ARG A 61 -3.93 -10.80 6.09
CA ARG A 61 -4.87 -10.27 7.08
C ARG A 61 -6.29 -10.48 6.60
N LYS A 62 -7.17 -10.94 7.47
CA LYS A 62 -8.61 -11.04 7.16
C LYS A 62 -9.26 -9.67 7.29
N TYR A 63 -10.25 -9.38 6.46
CA TYR A 63 -10.99 -8.13 6.46
C TYR A 63 -12.50 -8.40 6.46
N ASN A 64 -13.23 -7.53 7.15
CA ASN A 64 -14.68 -7.40 7.03
C ASN A 64 -15.00 -6.16 6.21
N ILE A 65 -15.94 -6.27 5.28
CA ILE A 65 -16.38 -5.16 4.43
C ILE A 65 -17.54 -4.47 5.15
N LEU A 66 -17.36 -3.19 5.45
CA LEU A 66 -18.38 -2.40 6.14
C LEU A 66 -19.31 -1.68 5.16
N ALA A 67 -18.79 -1.29 4.00
CA ALA A 67 -19.58 -0.73 2.92
C ALA A 67 -18.85 -0.86 1.58
N SER A 68 -19.61 -1.02 0.50
CA SER A 68 -19.10 -0.90 -0.86
C SER A 68 -20.12 -0.21 -1.77
N GLU A 69 -19.65 0.57 -2.74
CA GLU A 69 -20.45 1.05 -3.88
C GLU A 69 -20.50 0.04 -5.02
N ARG A 70 -19.61 -0.96 -5.03
CA ARG A 70 -19.46 -1.89 -6.15
C ARG A 70 -20.49 -3.02 -6.12
N ASP A 71 -20.92 -3.45 -4.94
CA ASP A 71 -21.93 -4.49 -4.75
C ASP A 71 -22.88 -4.11 -3.59
N SER A 72 -24.19 -4.15 -3.86
CA SER A 72 -25.25 -3.82 -2.88
C SER A 72 -25.61 -4.98 -1.95
N ASP A 73 -25.18 -6.20 -2.27
CA ASP A 73 -25.57 -7.42 -1.56
C ASP A 73 -24.39 -7.91 -0.71
N MET A 74 -24.38 -7.51 0.57
CA MET A 74 -23.29 -7.74 1.52
C MET A 74 -23.36 -9.09 2.25
N GLU A 75 -23.54 -10.19 1.52
CA GLU A 75 -23.30 -11.53 2.09
C GLU A 75 -22.01 -12.14 1.52
N GLY A 76 -21.00 -12.25 2.37
CA GLY A 76 -19.65 -12.70 2.02
C GLY A 76 -18.66 -11.56 1.83
N CYS A 77 -17.37 -11.88 1.91
CA CYS A 77 -16.27 -10.96 1.62
C CYS A 77 -15.74 -11.32 0.23
N PRO A 78 -16.36 -10.85 -0.87
CA PRO A 78 -15.92 -11.24 -2.18
C PRO A 78 -14.54 -10.65 -2.47
N GLU A 79 -13.60 -11.51 -2.85
CA GLU A 79 -12.17 -11.21 -2.93
C GLU A 79 -11.84 -10.03 -3.86
N HIS A 80 -12.67 -9.77 -4.87
CA HIS A 80 -12.50 -8.65 -5.80
C HIS A 80 -12.69 -7.27 -5.14
N LEU A 81 -13.41 -7.18 -4.02
CA LEU A 81 -13.58 -5.91 -3.29
C LEU A 81 -12.33 -5.51 -2.50
N LEU A 82 -11.38 -6.44 -2.33
CA LEU A 82 -10.09 -6.21 -1.70
C LEU A 82 -8.98 -5.87 -2.72
N GLU A 83 -9.32 -5.85 -4.02
CA GLU A 83 -8.41 -5.44 -5.08
C GLU A 83 -8.30 -3.93 -5.19
N THR A 84 -7.06 -3.46 -5.33
CA THR A 84 -6.76 -2.04 -5.38
C THR A 84 -5.43 -1.78 -6.07
N SER A 85 -5.22 -0.53 -6.45
CA SER A 85 -3.92 -0.04 -6.89
C SER A 85 -3.45 1.10 -6.01
N ILE A 86 -2.16 1.10 -5.73
CA ILE A 86 -1.51 2.14 -4.95
C ILE A 86 -0.43 2.76 -5.79
N LYS A 87 -0.35 4.08 -5.76
CA LYS A 87 0.79 4.81 -6.28
C LYS A 87 1.67 5.19 -5.11
N GLU A 88 2.92 4.76 -5.16
CA GLU A 88 3.91 4.91 -4.11
C GLU A 88 5.28 5.16 -4.75
N ASN A 89 6.03 6.17 -4.28
CA ASN A 89 7.38 6.46 -4.78
C ASN A 89 7.53 6.46 -6.32
N GLY A 90 6.48 6.89 -7.04
CA GLY A 90 6.45 6.93 -8.51
C GLY A 90 6.05 5.62 -9.21
N VAL A 91 5.89 4.51 -8.47
CA VAL A 91 5.48 3.19 -8.97
C VAL A 91 3.99 2.96 -8.72
N VAL A 92 3.34 2.17 -9.59
CA VAL A 92 1.95 1.70 -9.39
C VAL A 92 1.98 0.22 -9.05
N LEU A 93 1.44 -0.13 -7.88
CA LEU A 93 1.34 -1.49 -7.38
C LEU A 93 -0.11 -1.96 -7.49
N HIS A 94 -0.33 -3.13 -8.06
CA HIS A 94 -1.62 -3.80 -8.11
C HIS A 94 -1.65 -4.94 -7.10
N LEU A 95 -2.62 -4.94 -6.19
CA LEU A 95 -2.63 -5.92 -5.11
C LEU A 95 -4.05 -6.26 -4.65
N ASN A 96 -4.20 -7.47 -4.11
CA ASN A 96 -5.40 -7.94 -3.44
C ASN A 96 -5.09 -8.16 -1.95
N LEU A 97 -5.69 -7.33 -1.08
CA LEU A 97 -5.44 -7.39 0.36
C LEU A 97 -5.84 -8.72 1.02
N GLY A 98 -6.71 -9.50 0.36
CA GLY A 98 -7.09 -10.84 0.81
C GLY A 98 -6.04 -11.92 0.55
N THR A 99 -5.07 -11.66 -0.33
CA THR A 99 -4.09 -12.68 -0.75
C THR A 99 -2.63 -12.26 -0.54
N VAL A 100 -2.35 -10.96 -0.39
CA VAL A 100 -0.99 -10.46 -0.18
C VAL A 100 -0.87 -9.52 1.01
N TRP A 101 0.29 -9.57 1.66
CA TRP A 101 0.67 -8.59 2.67
C TRP A 101 1.22 -7.32 2.01
N TYR A 102 0.72 -6.16 2.44
CA TYR A 102 1.27 -4.85 2.08
C TYR A 102 1.06 -3.85 3.22
N SER A 103 1.99 -2.89 3.35
CA SER A 103 1.89 -1.79 4.30
C SER A 103 2.32 -0.47 3.65
N LYS A 104 1.38 0.48 3.59
CA LYS A 104 1.62 1.84 3.09
C LYS A 104 2.56 2.62 4.01
N ARG A 105 2.59 2.29 5.31
CA ARG A 105 3.44 2.97 6.30
C ARG A 105 4.94 2.79 6.04
N LEU A 106 5.31 1.77 5.27
CA LEU A 106 6.70 1.48 4.92
C LEU A 106 7.17 2.24 3.67
N GLU A 107 6.34 3.11 3.09
CA GLU A 107 6.68 3.90 1.89
C GLU A 107 7.96 4.72 2.05
N GLN A 108 8.06 5.43 3.16
CA GLN A 108 9.25 6.25 3.45
C GLN A 108 10.50 5.39 3.67
N GLU A 109 10.35 4.20 4.25
CA GLU A 109 11.47 3.29 4.48
C GLU A 109 11.97 2.68 3.16
N ARG A 110 11.06 2.35 2.24
CA ARG A 110 11.42 1.92 0.88
C ARG A 110 12.14 3.03 0.12
N GLN A 111 11.64 4.27 0.17
CA GLN A 111 12.32 5.41 -0.45
C GLN A 111 13.71 5.62 0.15
N ARG A 112 13.84 5.52 1.48
CA ARG A 112 15.14 5.65 2.18
C ARG A 112 16.16 4.62 1.68
N ILE A 113 15.75 3.36 1.48
CA ILE A 113 16.61 2.29 0.96
C ILE A 113 16.98 2.55 -0.51
N ALA A 114 16.00 2.94 -1.33
CA ALA A 114 16.24 3.30 -2.74
C ALA A 114 17.26 4.45 -2.86
N ASP A 115 17.10 5.49 -2.04
CA ASP A 115 18.03 6.63 -2.00
C ASP A 115 19.45 6.21 -1.56
N GLN A 116 19.58 5.21 -0.69
CA GLN A 116 20.88 4.69 -0.27
C GLN A 116 21.58 3.94 -1.40
N ILE A 117 20.86 3.12 -2.15
CA ILE A 117 21.39 2.43 -3.33
C ILE A 117 21.92 3.44 -4.35
N VAL A 118 21.11 4.47 -4.66
CA VAL A 118 21.53 5.54 -5.59
C VAL A 118 22.78 6.27 -5.09
N LYS A 119 22.85 6.58 -3.79
CA LYS A 119 24.03 7.22 -3.18
C LYS A 119 25.28 6.36 -3.26
N GLU A 120 25.20 5.07 -2.91
CA GLU A 120 26.35 4.17 -2.95
C GLU A 120 26.82 3.91 -4.38
N CYS A 121 25.89 3.74 -5.34
CA CYS A 121 26.24 3.72 -6.76
C CYS A 121 26.95 5.00 -7.20
N ALA A 122 26.47 6.17 -6.79
CA ALA A 122 27.13 7.45 -7.11
C ALA A 122 28.54 7.55 -6.49
N ARG A 123 28.77 7.02 -5.29
CA ARG A 123 30.11 6.97 -4.67
C ARG A 123 31.06 6.04 -5.43
N GLY A 124 30.58 4.88 -5.89
CA GLY A 124 31.34 3.98 -6.76
C GLY A 124 31.79 4.66 -8.05
N VAL A 125 30.89 5.41 -8.70
CA VAL A 125 31.20 6.20 -9.90
C VAL A 125 32.22 7.31 -9.64
N VAL A 126 32.19 7.95 -8.46
CA VAL A 126 33.17 8.99 -8.08
C VAL A 126 34.57 8.40 -7.86
N LEU A 127 34.67 7.19 -7.30
CA LEU A 127 35.94 6.48 -7.15
C LEU A 127 36.51 6.03 -8.50
N ASP A 128 35.67 5.56 -9.42
CA ASP A 128 36.11 5.20 -10.78
C ASP A 128 36.57 6.43 -11.57
N ARG A 129 35.91 7.59 -11.40
CA ARG A 129 36.33 8.86 -12.03
C ARG A 129 37.65 9.43 -11.52
N ALA A 130 37.99 9.21 -10.26
CA ALA A 130 39.32 9.59 -9.75
C ALA A 130 40.45 8.90 -10.53
N ASN A 131 40.13 7.83 -11.28
CA ASN A 131 41.05 7.09 -12.14
C ASN A 131 40.79 7.26 -13.65
N SER A 132 39.83 8.09 -14.09
CA SER A 132 39.50 8.25 -15.52
C SER A 132 39.33 9.72 -15.93
N GLU A 133 40.08 10.18 -16.94
CA GLU A 133 40.15 11.58 -17.39
C GLU A 133 38.91 12.11 -18.15
N ASP A 134 37.83 11.35 -18.30
CA ASP A 134 36.69 11.72 -19.15
C ASP A 134 35.49 12.32 -18.39
N ASN A 135 35.26 13.62 -18.62
CA ASN A 135 34.11 14.41 -18.15
C ASN A 135 32.81 14.10 -18.93
N LYS A 136 32.21 12.92 -18.75
CA LYS A 136 30.82 12.66 -19.18
C LYS A 136 29.90 12.59 -17.98
N GLU A 137 28.74 13.25 -18.00
CA GLU A 137 27.73 13.19 -16.92
C GLU A 137 27.45 11.73 -16.49
N PRO A 138 27.33 11.44 -15.17
CA PRO A 138 27.26 10.07 -14.71
C PRO A 138 25.85 9.53 -14.96
N LEU A 139 25.68 8.76 -16.04
CA LEU A 139 24.59 7.81 -16.11
C LEU A 139 24.93 6.70 -15.11
N CYS A 140 24.15 6.60 -14.05
CA CYS A 140 24.27 5.54 -13.07
C CYS A 140 23.88 4.21 -13.75
N ASP A 141 24.83 3.54 -14.39
CA ASP A 141 24.68 2.18 -14.92
C ASP A 141 24.75 1.24 -13.71
N THR A 142 23.65 1.16 -12.96
CA THR A 142 23.53 0.44 -11.69
C THR A 142 23.67 -1.06 -11.90
N LYS A 143 24.90 -1.55 -11.98
CA LYS A 143 25.22 -2.99 -11.98
C LYS A 143 25.04 -3.65 -10.61
N GLU A 144 24.50 -2.94 -9.62
CA GLU A 144 24.22 -3.50 -8.31
C GLU A 144 23.17 -4.61 -8.40
N ARG A 145 23.51 -5.77 -7.84
CA ARG A 145 22.62 -6.93 -7.79
C ARG A 145 21.92 -6.92 -6.44
N ILE A 146 20.66 -6.49 -6.44
CA ILE A 146 19.84 -6.41 -5.22
C ILE A 146 19.06 -7.71 -5.06
N LEU A 147 19.16 -8.33 -3.88
CA LEU A 147 18.36 -9.49 -3.51
C LEU A 147 17.34 -9.11 -2.42
N CYS A 148 16.06 -9.19 -2.75
CA CYS A 148 14.97 -9.04 -1.79
C CYS A 148 14.43 -10.43 -1.41
N LEU A 149 14.72 -10.88 -0.19
CA LEU A 149 14.38 -12.23 0.27
C LEU A 149 12.86 -12.46 0.45
N PHE A 150 12.12 -11.39 0.76
CA PHE A 150 10.68 -11.42 1.01
C PHE A 150 10.00 -10.24 0.31
N CYS A 151 9.98 -10.28 -1.03
CA CYS A 151 9.48 -9.16 -1.83
C CYS A 151 7.96 -9.00 -1.81
N GLY A 152 7.19 -10.05 -1.52
CA GLY A 152 5.72 -10.00 -1.64
C GLY A 152 5.33 -9.62 -3.07
N ILE A 153 4.71 -8.45 -3.25
CA ILE A 153 4.38 -7.88 -4.57
C ILE A 153 5.50 -7.06 -5.21
N GLY A 154 6.65 -6.91 -4.54
CA GLY A 154 7.74 -6.02 -4.94
C GLY A 154 7.40 -4.53 -4.83
N PRO A 155 6.97 -4.04 -3.65
CA PRO A 155 6.67 -2.62 -3.44
C PRO A 155 7.93 -1.74 -3.44
#